data_AF-T0V762-F1
#
_entry.id   AF-T0V762-F1
#
_cell.length_a   1.000
_cell.length_b   1.000
_cell.length_c   1.000
_cell.angle_alpha   90.00
_cell.angle_beta   90.00
_cell.angle_gamma   90.00
#
_symmetry.space_group_name_H-M   'P 1'
#
loop_
_entity.id
_entity.type
_entity.pdbx_description
1 polymer ?
#
loop_
_entity_poly.entity_id
_entity_poly.type
_entity_poly.pdbx_seq_one_letter_code
_entity_poly.pdbx_strand_id
1 'polypeptide(L)'
;MTKFLELGEYEGGYKDHKAQLFRFTTKKPGFPEMVELFSILPEYPLKKLSRETPVHFDEEASLSALLLDEDYYQLLMRERQEIDGYSVLSNRGLIVFKAKAWLDMKARVEQGEHGLSKKIKKHLNDITRLTGLLHDDDKLANLEVSETLKNDMKQFIELLSLDIQSIPQNEDIFLSKEEVFEILQHFLTA
;
A
#
# COMPACT_ATOMS: atom_id res chain seq x y z
N MET A 1 -19.70 2.14 -13.21
CA MET A 1 -18.95 3.21 -12.53
C MET A 1 -19.55 4.59 -12.79
N THR A 2 -19.62 5.07 -14.04
CA THR A 2 -20.16 6.42 -14.39
C THR A 2 -21.51 6.72 -13.75
N LYS A 3 -22.48 5.80 -13.86
CA LYS A 3 -23.81 5.94 -13.27
C LYS A 3 -23.79 6.07 -11.73
N PHE A 4 -22.84 5.42 -11.05
CA PHE A 4 -22.70 5.50 -9.60
C PHE A 4 -22.18 6.88 -9.18
N LEU A 5 -21.16 7.39 -9.89
CA LEU A 5 -20.61 8.73 -9.66
C LEU A 5 -21.64 9.84 -9.91
N GLU A 6 -22.48 9.68 -10.94
CA GLU A 6 -23.58 10.61 -11.23
C GLU A 6 -24.66 10.59 -10.13
N LEU A 7 -25.11 9.40 -9.72
CA LEU A 7 -26.11 9.25 -8.65
C LEU A 7 -25.62 9.79 -7.31
N GLY A 8 -24.33 9.63 -7.03
CA GLY A 8 -23.68 10.15 -5.84
C GLY A 8 -23.39 11.65 -5.89
N GLU A 9 -23.64 12.34 -7.01
CA GLU A 9 -23.29 13.76 -7.20
C GLU A 9 -21.82 14.07 -6.92
N TYR A 10 -20.93 13.16 -7.33
CA TYR A 10 -19.52 13.31 -7.09
C TYR A 10 -18.90 14.45 -7.91
N GLU A 11 -18.01 15.21 -7.28
CA GLU A 11 -17.20 16.29 -7.85
C GLU A 11 -15.71 15.88 -7.91
N GLY A 12 -14.97 16.36 -8.92
CA GLY A 12 -13.51 16.21 -9.02
C GLY A 12 -12.78 17.55 -8.88
N GLY A 13 -11.49 17.55 -8.47
CA GLY A 13 -10.65 18.76 -8.38
C GLY A 13 -9.17 18.63 -8.84
N TYR A 14 -8.68 19.70 -9.53
CA TYR A 14 -7.31 20.01 -10.05
C TYR A 14 -6.56 18.99 -10.96
N LYS A 15 -5.45 19.40 -11.62
CA LYS A 15 -4.78 18.72 -12.75
C LYS A 15 -3.29 18.43 -12.49
N ASP A 16 -2.84 17.20 -12.74
CA ASP A 16 -1.42 16.78 -12.86
C ASP A 16 -1.22 16.03 -14.21
N HIS A 17 -0.02 16.02 -14.76
CA HIS A 17 0.33 15.43 -16.07
C HIS A 17 1.13 14.12 -15.95
N LYS A 18 1.40 13.64 -14.73
CA LYS A 18 2.25 12.46 -14.50
C LYS A 18 1.58 11.26 -13.83
N ALA A 19 0.37 11.38 -13.28
CA ALA A 19 -0.32 10.28 -12.59
C ALA A 19 -1.80 10.16 -12.98
N GLN A 20 -2.29 8.93 -13.18
CA GLN A 20 -3.68 8.63 -13.51
C GLN A 20 -4.53 8.25 -12.28
N LEU A 21 -4.40 9.05 -11.23
CA LEU A 21 -5.24 8.95 -10.05
C LEU A 21 -6.39 9.94 -10.18
N PHE A 22 -7.62 9.45 -10.11
CA PHE A 22 -8.83 10.27 -10.08
C PHE A 22 -9.49 10.14 -8.72
N ARG A 23 -9.72 11.26 -8.03
CA ARG A 23 -10.47 11.29 -6.77
C ARG A 23 -11.78 12.01 -6.97
N PHE A 24 -12.82 11.41 -6.44
CA PHE A 24 -14.18 11.89 -6.49
C PHE A 24 -14.67 12.01 -5.05
N THR A 25 -15.19 13.17 -4.65
CA THR A 25 -15.80 13.35 -3.33
C THR A 25 -17.25 13.75 -3.46
N THR A 26 -18.05 13.41 -2.45
CA THR A 26 -19.45 13.81 -2.38
C THR A 26 -19.83 14.14 -0.95
N LYS A 27 -20.86 14.98 -0.79
CA LYS A 27 -21.55 15.23 0.48
C LYS A 27 -22.91 14.52 0.55
N LYS A 28 -23.27 13.75 -0.48
CA LYS A 28 -24.57 13.09 -0.58
C LYS A 28 -24.69 11.94 0.43
N PRO A 29 -25.67 11.97 1.35
CA PRO A 29 -25.88 10.88 2.29
C PRO A 29 -26.15 9.55 1.57
N GLY A 30 -25.62 8.45 2.12
CA GLY A 30 -25.82 7.10 1.57
C GLY A 30 -24.84 6.71 0.47
N PHE A 31 -23.85 7.55 0.16
CA PHE A 31 -22.74 7.25 -0.74
C PHE A 31 -21.41 7.32 0.02
N PRO A 32 -20.38 6.56 -0.39
CA PRO A 32 -19.03 6.73 0.14
C PRO A 32 -18.54 8.17 -0.01
N GLU A 33 -18.01 8.77 1.05
CA GLU A 33 -17.54 10.17 1.01
C GLU A 33 -16.49 10.42 -0.07
N MET A 34 -15.73 9.38 -0.42
CA MET A 34 -14.66 9.43 -1.40
C MET A 34 -14.60 8.15 -2.23
N VAL A 35 -14.34 8.29 -3.53
CA VAL A 35 -13.99 7.21 -4.46
C VAL A 35 -12.69 7.58 -5.16
N GLU A 36 -11.75 6.65 -5.22
CA GLU A 36 -10.46 6.82 -5.91
C GLU A 36 -10.31 5.78 -7.02
N LEU A 37 -9.90 6.22 -8.21
CA LEU A 37 -9.62 5.37 -9.36
C LEU A 37 -8.14 5.49 -9.73
N PHE A 38 -7.49 4.35 -9.93
CA PHE A 38 -6.10 4.23 -10.35
C PHE A 38 -6.05 3.55 -11.72
N SER A 39 -5.17 4.04 -12.60
CA SER A 39 -4.90 3.41 -13.89
C SER A 39 -3.40 3.38 -14.15
N ILE A 40 -2.92 2.24 -14.65
CA ILE A 40 -1.55 2.04 -15.14
C ILE A 40 -1.43 2.35 -16.64
N LEU A 41 -2.55 2.42 -17.37
CA LEU A 41 -2.57 2.65 -18.82
C LEU A 41 -2.92 4.11 -19.16
N PRO A 42 -2.03 4.89 -19.82
CA PRO A 42 -2.21 6.32 -20.12
C PRO A 42 -3.52 6.67 -20.84
N GLU A 43 -4.19 5.69 -21.45
CA GLU A 43 -5.32 5.84 -22.35
C GLU A 43 -6.67 5.27 -21.87
N TYR A 44 -6.87 5.00 -20.56
CA TYR A 44 -8.21 4.60 -20.12
C TYR A 44 -9.22 5.74 -20.42
N PRO A 45 -10.27 5.52 -21.23
CA PRO A 45 -11.06 6.59 -21.80
C PRO A 45 -12.15 7.00 -20.81
N LEU A 46 -11.71 7.71 -19.79
CA LEU A 46 -12.55 8.49 -18.90
C LEU A 46 -13.00 9.81 -19.61
N LYS A 47 -12.61 10.02 -20.89
CA LYS A 47 -12.97 11.09 -21.85
C LYS A 47 -14.45 11.53 -21.95
N LYS A 48 -15.40 10.89 -21.26
CA LYS A 48 -16.83 11.27 -21.27
C LYS A 48 -17.34 11.98 -20.01
N LEU A 49 -16.58 12.07 -18.92
CA LEU A 49 -17.00 12.84 -17.75
C LEU A 49 -16.29 14.20 -17.75
N SER A 50 -17.05 15.26 -17.96
CA SER A 50 -16.63 16.66 -17.80
C SER A 50 -16.30 17.06 -16.35
N ARG A 51 -16.09 16.08 -15.46
CA ARG A 51 -15.94 16.21 -14.01
C ARG A 51 -14.66 15.58 -13.46
N GLU A 52 -13.78 15.12 -14.33
CA GLU A 52 -12.59 14.38 -13.94
C GLU A 52 -11.41 15.31 -13.73
N THR A 53 -10.67 15.05 -12.65
CA THR A 53 -9.59 15.92 -12.25
C THR A 53 -8.56 15.10 -11.45
N PRO A 54 -7.31 15.02 -11.94
CA PRO A 54 -6.23 14.25 -11.30
C PRO A 54 -5.71 14.84 -9.97
N VAL A 55 -5.45 13.98 -8.98
CA VAL A 55 -4.92 14.40 -7.66
C VAL A 55 -3.39 14.37 -7.62
N HIS A 56 -2.79 15.40 -7.00
CA HIS A 56 -1.35 15.44 -6.71
C HIS A 56 -1.04 14.55 -5.49
N PHE A 57 0.12 13.87 -5.50
CA PHE A 57 0.53 12.99 -4.41
C PHE A 57 0.79 13.78 -3.13
N ASP A 58 -0.21 13.90 -2.28
CA ASP A 58 0.03 14.28 -0.89
C ASP A 58 0.54 13.07 -0.10
N GLU A 59 1.16 13.30 1.04
CA GLU A 59 1.93 12.31 1.79
C GLU A 59 1.15 11.06 2.30
N GLU A 60 -0.17 10.99 2.12
CA GLU A 60 -1.02 9.78 2.33
C GLU A 60 -1.18 8.91 1.07
N ALA A 61 -0.69 9.38 -0.08
CA ALA A 61 -0.77 8.74 -1.39
C ALA A 61 0.29 7.65 -1.65
N SER A 62 0.93 7.11 -0.61
CA SER A 62 1.99 6.10 -0.77
C SER A 62 1.48 4.81 -1.39
N LEU A 63 0.28 4.34 -1.01
CA LEU A 63 -0.32 3.15 -1.61
C LEU A 63 -0.73 3.41 -3.07
N SER A 64 -1.33 4.57 -3.31
CA SER A 64 -1.78 5.06 -4.61
C SER A 64 -0.65 5.19 -5.63
N ALA A 65 0.50 5.72 -5.20
CA ALA A 65 1.71 5.82 -6.03
C ALA A 65 2.32 4.44 -6.29
N LEU A 66 2.32 3.57 -5.27
CA LEU A 66 2.83 2.21 -5.38
C LEU A 66 2.04 1.37 -6.39
N LEU A 67 0.73 1.58 -6.49
CA LEU A 67 -0.12 0.89 -7.48
C LEU A 67 0.07 1.34 -8.93
N LEU A 68 0.85 2.40 -9.17
CA LEU A 68 1.30 2.76 -10.51
C LEU A 68 2.55 2.00 -10.95
N ASP A 69 3.23 1.33 -10.02
CA ASP A 69 4.28 0.38 -10.34
C ASP A 69 3.67 -0.93 -10.81
N GLU A 70 4.06 -1.38 -12.01
CA GLU A 70 3.51 -2.58 -12.65
C GLU A 70 3.76 -3.83 -11.80
N ASP A 71 4.94 -3.98 -11.19
CA ASP A 71 5.28 -5.17 -10.42
C ASP A 71 4.40 -5.28 -9.16
N TYR A 72 4.20 -4.16 -8.47
CA TYR A 72 3.31 -4.11 -7.30
C TYR A 72 1.84 -4.24 -7.70
N TYR A 73 1.42 -3.67 -8.82
CA TYR A 73 0.06 -3.86 -9.35
C TYR A 73 -0.23 -5.34 -9.63
N GLN A 74 0.68 -6.05 -10.30
CA GLN A 74 0.52 -7.48 -10.57
C GLN A 74 0.46 -8.30 -9.27
N LEU A 75 1.28 -7.94 -8.27
CA LEU A 75 1.17 -8.56 -6.95
C LEU A 75 -0.21 -8.34 -6.32
N LEU A 76 -0.74 -7.10 -6.33
CA LEU A 76 -2.07 -6.81 -5.79
C LEU A 76 -3.14 -7.67 -6.48
N MET A 77 -3.07 -7.79 -7.80
CA MET A 77 -4.04 -8.55 -8.57
C MET A 77 -4.01 -10.05 -8.28
N ARG A 78 -2.83 -10.60 -7.96
CA ARG A 78 -2.63 -12.02 -7.61
C ARG A 78 -2.98 -12.33 -6.16
N GLU A 79 -2.60 -11.46 -5.24
CA GLU A 79 -2.77 -11.65 -3.80
C GLU A 79 -4.11 -11.11 -3.27
N ARG A 80 -5.01 -10.65 -4.14
CA ARG A 80 -6.37 -10.32 -3.73
C ARG A 80 -7.18 -11.59 -3.44
N GLN A 81 -8.03 -11.50 -2.44
CA GLN A 81 -8.98 -12.51 -2.02
C GLN A 81 -10.37 -11.89 -1.86
N GLU A 82 -11.41 -12.71 -1.94
CA GLU A 82 -12.78 -12.27 -1.72
C GLU A 82 -13.22 -12.62 -0.29
N ILE A 83 -13.61 -11.62 0.48
CA ILE A 83 -14.16 -11.76 1.83
C ILE A 83 -15.50 -11.04 1.85
N ASP A 84 -16.59 -11.76 2.11
CA ASP A 84 -17.95 -11.22 2.16
C ASP A 84 -18.36 -10.39 0.91
N GLY A 85 -17.88 -10.81 -0.27
CA GLY A 85 -18.12 -10.11 -1.54
C GLY A 85 -17.22 -8.89 -1.77
N TYR A 86 -16.27 -8.62 -0.88
CA TYR A 86 -15.28 -7.56 -1.01
C TYR A 86 -13.92 -8.12 -1.43
N SER A 87 -13.30 -7.49 -2.44
CA SER A 87 -11.92 -7.77 -2.80
C SER A 87 -10.98 -7.14 -1.77
N VAL A 88 -10.24 -7.96 -1.04
CA VAL A 88 -9.30 -7.58 0.01
C VAL A 88 -7.92 -8.14 -0.32
N LEU A 89 -6.84 -7.43 0.01
CA LEU A 89 -5.48 -7.93 -0.18
C LEU A 89 -5.15 -8.96 0.92
N SER A 90 -4.41 -10.03 0.57
CA SER A 90 -3.94 -11.02 1.55
C SER A 90 -3.04 -10.40 2.62
N ASN A 91 -2.91 -11.07 3.77
CA ASN A 91 -1.99 -10.62 4.83
C ASN A 91 -0.55 -10.52 4.31
N ARG A 92 -0.10 -11.49 3.49
CA ARG A 92 1.20 -11.47 2.82
C ARG A 92 1.37 -10.25 1.93
N GLY A 93 0.39 -9.99 1.06
CA GLY A 93 0.38 -8.82 0.19
C GLY A 93 0.42 -7.52 0.99
N LEU A 94 -0.37 -7.42 2.07
CA LEU A 94 -0.37 -6.26 2.95
C LEU A 94 1.00 -5.99 3.59
N ILE A 95 1.73 -7.03 4.01
CA ILE A 95 3.09 -6.89 4.55
C ILE A 95 4.02 -6.31 3.48
N VAL A 96 4.04 -6.88 2.27
CA VAL A 96 4.89 -6.41 1.17
C VAL A 96 4.63 -4.94 0.84
N PHE A 97 3.36 -4.57 0.69
CA PHE A 97 2.95 -3.20 0.37
C PHE A 97 3.34 -2.21 1.48
N LYS A 98 3.20 -2.60 2.75
CA LYS A 98 3.59 -1.74 3.88
C LYS A 98 5.10 -1.64 4.01
N ALA A 99 5.85 -2.71 3.75
CA ALA A 99 7.30 -2.70 3.76
C ALA A 99 7.85 -1.75 2.69
N LYS A 100 7.27 -1.77 1.49
CA LYS A 100 7.63 -0.81 0.43
C LYS A 100 7.30 0.63 0.80
N ALA A 101 6.10 0.89 1.32
CA ALA A 101 5.74 2.24 1.79
C ALA A 101 6.68 2.73 2.90
N TRP A 102 7.14 1.84 3.78
CA TRP A 102 8.13 2.16 4.81
C TRP A 102 9.49 2.54 4.19
N LEU A 103 9.97 1.79 3.19
CA LEU A 103 11.21 2.11 2.45
C LEU A 103 11.13 3.49 1.78
N ASP A 104 10.04 3.76 1.06
CA ASP A 104 9.86 5.02 0.35
C ASP A 104 9.83 6.21 1.32
N MET A 105 9.18 6.06 2.49
CA MET A 105 9.18 7.10 3.52
C MET A 105 10.56 7.30 4.15
N LYS A 106 11.32 6.22 4.37
CA LYS A 106 12.69 6.31 4.88
C LYS A 106 13.60 7.06 3.91
N ALA A 107 13.53 6.73 2.62
CA ALA A 107 14.27 7.43 1.57
C ALA A 107 13.91 8.92 1.49
N ARG A 108 12.62 9.27 1.61
CA ARG A 108 12.16 10.67 1.64
C ARG A 108 12.70 11.45 2.84
N VAL A 109 12.76 10.83 4.02
CA VAL A 109 13.39 11.43 5.21
C VAL A 109 14.88 11.70 4.97
N GLU A 110 15.60 10.77 4.34
CA GLU A 110 17.02 10.96 3.97
C GLU A 110 17.21 12.09 2.96
N GLN A 111 16.22 12.34 2.11
CA GLN A 111 16.20 13.46 1.15
C GLN A 111 15.78 14.80 1.80
N GLY A 112 15.55 14.82 3.12
CA GLY A 112 15.26 16.04 3.88
C GLY A 112 13.78 16.32 4.11
N GLU A 113 12.89 15.38 3.79
CA GLU A 113 11.47 15.53 4.12
C GLU A 113 11.22 15.34 5.62
N HIS A 114 10.41 16.22 6.21
CA HIS A 114 10.09 16.21 7.64
C HIS A 114 8.65 15.74 7.88
N GLY A 115 8.34 15.31 9.11
CA GLY A 115 6.97 14.93 9.50
C GLY A 115 6.56 13.48 9.22
N LEU A 116 7.39 12.69 8.54
CA LEU A 116 7.06 11.30 8.18
C LEU A 116 7.21 10.27 9.32
N SER A 117 7.79 10.66 10.47
CA SER A 117 8.13 9.73 11.56
C SER A 117 6.92 8.96 12.10
N LYS A 118 5.76 9.61 12.24
CA LYS A 118 4.51 8.97 12.68
C LYS A 118 4.03 7.92 11.68
N LYS A 119 4.17 8.19 10.39
CA LYS A 119 3.73 7.30 9.30
C LYS A 119 4.65 6.09 9.18
N ILE A 120 5.97 6.28 9.26
CA ILE A 120 6.96 5.21 9.32
C ILE A 120 6.64 4.25 10.47
N LYS A 121 6.40 4.79 11.68
CA LYS A 121 6.00 3.97 12.84
C LYS A 121 4.68 3.24 12.64
N LYS A 122 3.69 3.88 12.00
CA LYS A 122 2.41 3.25 11.68
C LYS A 122 2.59 2.05 10.75
N HIS A 123 3.33 2.20 9.65
CA HIS A 123 3.59 1.09 8.73
C HIS A 123 4.29 -0.08 9.41
N LEU A 124 5.32 0.20 10.22
CA LEU A 124 6.04 -0.84 10.94
C LEU A 124 5.15 -1.54 11.99
N ASN A 125 4.28 -0.79 12.68
CA ASN A 125 3.32 -1.35 13.63
C ASN A 125 2.30 -2.27 12.93
N ASP A 126 1.77 -1.84 11.79
CA ASP A 126 0.85 -2.65 11.01
C ASP A 126 1.53 -3.93 10.50
N ILE A 127 2.77 -3.85 10.02
CA ILE A 127 3.57 -5.03 9.63
C ILE A 127 3.72 -5.98 10.81
N THR A 128 4.11 -5.47 11.98
CA THR A 128 4.31 -6.27 13.20
C THR A 128 3.06 -7.06 13.57
N ARG A 129 1.88 -6.43 13.50
CA ARG A 129 0.60 -7.10 13.77
C ARG A 129 0.26 -8.16 12.73
N LEU A 130 0.53 -7.86 11.45
CA LEU A 130 0.32 -8.81 10.35
C LEU A 130 1.25 -10.02 10.43
N THR A 131 2.47 -9.86 10.97
CA THR A 131 3.41 -10.97 11.19
C THR A 131 2.80 -12.07 12.06
N GLY A 132 2.02 -11.72 13.08
CA GLY A 132 1.32 -12.69 13.93
C GLY A 132 0.20 -13.47 13.23
N LEU A 133 -0.14 -13.10 11.99
CA LEU A 133 -1.15 -13.77 11.17
C LEU A 133 -0.54 -14.57 10.01
N LEU A 134 0.78 -14.64 9.91
CA LEU A 134 1.47 -15.46 8.92
C LEU A 134 1.46 -16.93 9.36
N HIS A 135 1.38 -17.82 8.37
CA HIS A 135 1.54 -19.26 8.55
C HIS A 135 2.96 -19.70 8.15
N ASP A 136 3.43 -20.85 8.64
CA ASP A 136 4.79 -21.36 8.36
C ASP A 136 5.09 -21.51 6.86
N ASP A 137 4.06 -21.80 6.06
CA ASP A 137 4.15 -21.95 4.60
C ASP A 137 4.10 -20.62 3.83
N ASP A 138 3.84 -19.50 4.52
CA ASP A 138 3.89 -18.19 3.90
C ASP A 138 5.34 -17.80 3.65
N LYS A 139 5.69 -17.68 2.37
CA LYS A 139 7.02 -17.27 1.89
C LYS A 139 6.87 -16.37 0.69
N LEU A 140 7.74 -15.37 0.57
CA LEU A 140 7.81 -14.51 -0.60
C LEU A 140 8.18 -15.32 -1.84
N ALA A 141 8.99 -16.38 -1.72
CA ALA A 141 9.28 -17.29 -2.83
C ALA A 141 8.05 -18.02 -3.38
N ASN A 142 6.98 -18.17 -2.57
CA ASN A 142 5.70 -18.73 -3.01
C ASN A 142 4.82 -17.70 -3.72
N LEU A 143 5.22 -16.42 -3.73
CA LEU A 143 4.56 -15.36 -4.49
C LEU A 143 5.26 -15.18 -5.84
N GLU A 144 4.47 -15.03 -6.91
CA GLU A 144 5.00 -14.63 -8.22
C GLU A 144 5.36 -13.13 -8.19
N VAL A 145 6.58 -12.82 -7.75
CA VAL A 145 7.10 -11.46 -7.63
C VAL A 145 8.32 -11.23 -8.51
N SER A 146 8.49 -9.98 -8.98
CA SER A 146 9.65 -9.56 -9.77
C SER A 146 10.93 -9.51 -8.94
N GLU A 147 12.08 -9.47 -9.60
CA GLU A 147 13.37 -9.31 -8.90
C GLU A 147 13.47 -7.95 -8.21
N THR A 148 12.86 -6.90 -8.78
CA THR A 148 12.77 -5.57 -8.16
C THR A 148 12.10 -5.65 -6.79
N LEU A 149 10.93 -6.31 -6.72
CA LEU A 149 10.19 -6.45 -5.48
C LEU A 149 10.95 -7.31 -4.46
N LYS A 150 11.61 -8.39 -4.91
CA LYS A 150 12.48 -9.18 -4.02
C LYS A 150 13.62 -8.33 -3.44
N ASN A 151 14.23 -7.46 -4.25
CA ASN A 151 15.29 -6.57 -3.79
C ASN A 151 14.79 -5.52 -2.81
N ASP A 152 13.60 -4.95 -3.05
CA ASP A 152 12.94 -4.08 -2.07
C ASP A 152 12.73 -4.82 -0.73
N MET A 153 12.22 -6.06 -0.76
CA MET A 153 11.99 -6.82 0.48
C MET A 153 13.29 -7.18 1.21
N LYS A 154 14.36 -7.51 0.48
CA LYS A 154 15.70 -7.69 1.06
C LYS A 154 16.20 -6.39 1.70
N GLN A 155 16.08 -5.26 1.01
CA GLN A 155 16.48 -3.95 1.53
C GLN A 155 15.69 -3.58 2.80
N PHE A 156 14.39 -3.88 2.83
CA PHE A 156 13.56 -3.70 4.03
C PHE A 156 14.11 -4.50 5.22
N ILE A 157 14.40 -5.79 5.03
CA ILE A 157 14.98 -6.64 6.09
C ILE A 157 16.36 -6.15 6.51
N GLU A 158 17.23 -5.78 5.57
CA GLU A 158 18.56 -5.24 5.86
C GLU A 158 18.48 -3.98 6.72
N LEU A 159 17.65 -3.01 6.33
CA LEU A 159 17.47 -1.77 7.10
C LEU A 159 16.81 -2.01 8.46
N LEU A 160 15.85 -2.93 8.55
CA LEU A 160 15.20 -3.28 9.81
C LEU A 160 16.19 -3.97 10.78
N SER A 161 17.12 -4.77 10.25
CA SER A 161 18.13 -5.48 11.05
C SER A 161 19.11 -4.53 11.77
N LEU A 162 19.31 -3.32 11.23
CA LEU A 162 20.14 -2.28 11.85
C LEU A 162 19.51 -1.70 13.12
N ASP A 163 18.19 -1.78 13.26
CA ASP A 163 17.45 -1.27 14.42
C ASP A 163 16.21 -2.12 14.71
N ILE A 164 16.43 -3.38 15.10
CA ILE A 164 15.37 -4.31 15.52
C ILE A 164 14.56 -3.72 16.68
N GLN A 165 15.18 -2.87 17.51
CA GLN A 165 14.51 -2.23 18.63
C GLN A 165 13.46 -1.20 18.21
N SER A 166 13.48 -0.75 16.96
CA SER A 166 12.42 0.08 16.36
C SER A 166 11.10 -0.67 16.14
N ILE A 167 11.12 -2.02 16.09
CA ILE A 167 9.91 -2.84 15.95
C ILE A 167 8.97 -2.57 17.14
N PRO A 168 7.71 -2.17 16.89
CA PRO A 168 6.75 -1.92 17.96
C PRO A 168 6.41 -3.19 18.75
N GLN A 169 6.53 -3.13 20.07
CA GLN A 169 5.96 -4.16 20.94
C GLN A 169 4.44 -3.96 20.99
N ASN A 170 3.69 -5.01 20.69
CA ASN A 170 2.24 -5.01 20.71
C ASN A 170 1.78 -6.04 21.77
N GLU A 171 0.91 -5.64 22.70
CA GLU A 171 0.41 -6.52 23.77
C GLU A 171 -0.59 -7.56 23.25
N ASP A 172 -1.21 -7.28 22.09
CA ASP A 172 -2.18 -8.14 21.44
C ASP A 172 -1.57 -9.26 20.59
N ILE A 173 -0.24 -9.29 20.46
CA ILE A 173 0.50 -10.40 19.84
C ILE A 173 1.51 -10.96 20.85
N PHE A 174 1.57 -12.28 20.97
CA PHE A 174 2.51 -12.96 21.88
C PHE A 174 3.86 -13.20 21.19
N LEU A 175 4.43 -12.16 20.58
CA LEU A 175 5.72 -12.19 19.91
C LEU A 175 6.62 -11.07 20.44
N SER A 176 7.87 -11.42 20.72
CA SER A 176 8.97 -10.47 20.95
C SER A 176 9.36 -9.77 19.65
N LYS A 177 10.12 -8.67 19.75
CA LYS A 177 10.62 -7.94 18.58
C LYS A 177 11.55 -8.82 17.74
N GLU A 178 12.35 -9.63 18.41
CA GLU A 178 13.29 -10.58 17.82
C GLU A 178 12.53 -11.67 17.04
N GLU A 179 11.49 -12.28 17.63
CA GLU A 179 10.63 -13.24 16.93
C GLU A 179 9.92 -12.62 15.72
N VAL A 180 9.40 -11.39 15.86
CA VAL A 180 8.79 -10.67 14.73
C VAL A 180 9.80 -10.48 13.59
N PHE A 181 11.04 -10.08 13.92
CA PHE A 181 12.10 -9.93 12.93
C PHE A 181 12.44 -11.26 12.26
N GLU A 182 12.59 -12.34 13.02
CA GLU A 182 12.90 -13.67 12.49
C GLU A 182 11.80 -14.19 11.55
N ILE A 183 10.53 -14.04 11.92
CA ILE A 183 9.39 -14.42 11.06
C ILE A 183 9.38 -13.57 9.79
N LEU A 184 9.58 -12.25 9.89
CA LEU A 184 9.63 -11.37 8.71
C LEU A 184 10.81 -11.72 7.80
N GLN A 185 11.98 -11.99 8.37
CA GLN A 185 13.16 -12.40 7.61
C GLN A 185 12.89 -13.72 6.88
N HIS A 186 12.35 -14.73 7.57
CA HIS A 186 11.98 -16.00 6.95
C HIS A 186 10.94 -15.80 5.83
N PHE A 187 9.88 -15.03 6.09
CA PHE A 187 8.85 -14.74 5.10
C PHE A 187 9.41 -14.02 3.86
N LEU A 188 10.22 -12.97 4.05
CA LEU A 188 10.63 -12.06 2.97
C LEU A 188 11.90 -12.45 2.22
N THR A 189 12.71 -13.36 2.77
CA THR A 189 14.03 -13.70 2.18
C THR A 189 14.23 -15.18 1.86
N ALA A 190 13.35 -16.07 2.33
CA ALA A 190 13.34 -17.48 1.95
C ALA A 190 12.54 -17.72 0.66
#